data_AF-A0AAN0JL36-F1
#
_entry.id   AF-A0AAN0JL36-F1
#
_cell.length_a   1.000
_cell.length_b   1.000
_cell.length_c   1.000
_cell.angle_alpha   90.00
_cell.angle_beta   90.00
_cell.angle_gamma   90.00
#
_symmetry.space_group_name_H-M   'P 1'
#
loop_
_entity.id
_entity.type
_entity.pdbx_description
1 polymer ?
#
loop_
_entity_poly.entity_id
_entity_poly.type
_entity_poly.pdbx_seq_one_letter_code
_entity_poly.pdbx_strand_id
1 'polypeptide(L)'
;MGNNNTQAQERQEAEGRQQAEERARRAEEARRQEAEEGRRKAEEARRQEAEEGRRKAEEGVRRLLAEAKARAENQQRKLELDSEERQQKLRLQSEADEKEKDRKLERLKIETEENQRKREHEEKRLTIENEENEKKREHERLKYVSEAKEREKDRELERFKIQSQERVAIEKCRSKEKVAKEEAAKAKEEAAKAKEEANAKKEVNKTLDKLNTAKNPRAALMVIGGRTRCDDGYNPAEASRRGVNIPQEDNSLSSQSSLSSQNSDGIVSTNARENAPDDPFLYNEAQNERWTRVHKRKVKTAI
;
A
#
# COMPACT_ATOMS: atom_id res chain seq x y z
N MET A 1 -117.13 133.55 26.61
CA MET A 1 -117.19 132.10 26.35
C MET A 1 -116.12 131.71 25.31
N GLY A 2 -114.82 131.67 25.66
CA GLY A 2 -113.76 131.54 24.65
C GLY A 2 -112.41 130.95 25.08
N ASN A 3 -112.27 130.41 26.30
CA ASN A 3 -110.99 129.86 26.80
C ASN A 3 -110.90 128.32 26.79
N ASN A 4 -112.01 127.61 26.54
CA ASN A 4 -112.01 126.13 26.57
C ASN A 4 -111.55 125.50 25.24
N ASN A 5 -111.59 126.24 24.12
CA ASN A 5 -111.24 125.70 22.81
C ASN A 5 -109.71 125.64 22.58
N THR A 6 -108.98 126.64 23.08
CA THR A 6 -107.51 126.72 22.96
C THR A 6 -106.79 125.68 23.83
N GLN A 7 -107.29 125.43 25.06
CA GLN A 7 -106.73 124.39 25.93
C GLN A 7 -107.00 122.96 25.43
N ALA A 8 -108.10 122.74 24.70
CA ALA A 8 -108.38 121.45 24.08
C ALA A 8 -107.45 121.18 22.89
N GLN A 9 -107.15 122.21 22.11
CA GLN A 9 -106.23 122.13 20.97
C GLN A 9 -104.78 121.87 21.41
N GLU A 10 -104.29 122.56 22.45
CA GLU A 10 -102.94 122.33 22.99
C GLU A 10 -102.78 120.92 23.59
N ARG A 11 -103.82 120.36 24.22
CA ARG A 11 -103.81 118.98 24.73
C ARG A 11 -103.76 117.96 23.60
N GLN A 12 -104.54 118.16 22.53
CA GLN A 12 -104.49 117.29 21.35
C GLN A 12 -103.13 117.33 20.65
N GLU A 13 -102.50 118.51 20.54
CA GLU A 13 -101.15 118.63 19.97
C GLU A 13 -100.07 117.99 20.86
N ALA A 14 -100.17 118.12 22.19
CA ALA A 14 -99.26 117.49 23.13
C ALA A 14 -99.39 115.95 23.11
N GLU A 15 -100.62 115.43 23.08
CA GLU A 15 -100.90 114.00 22.93
C GLU A 15 -100.39 113.46 21.58
N GLY A 16 -100.58 114.23 20.50
CA GLY A 16 -100.03 113.89 19.17
C GLY A 16 -98.50 113.81 19.16
N ARG A 17 -97.82 114.73 19.86
CA ARG A 17 -96.35 114.72 20.01
C ARG A 17 -95.88 113.52 20.85
N GLN A 18 -96.57 113.21 21.95
CA GLN A 18 -96.23 112.04 22.78
C GLN A 18 -96.41 110.73 22.01
N GLN A 19 -97.50 110.57 21.25
CA GLN A 19 -97.71 109.39 20.40
C GLN A 19 -96.66 109.28 19.29
N ALA A 20 -96.24 110.40 18.69
CA ALA A 20 -95.18 110.42 17.68
C ALA A 20 -93.82 110.04 18.28
N GLU A 21 -93.49 110.54 19.47
CA GLU A 21 -92.25 110.21 20.18
C GLU A 21 -92.23 108.73 20.62
N GLU A 22 -93.34 108.20 21.11
CA GLU A 22 -93.44 106.79 21.49
C GLU A 22 -93.32 105.87 20.27
N ARG A 23 -93.94 106.23 19.13
CA ARG A 23 -93.77 105.51 17.87
C ARG A 23 -92.32 105.58 17.36
N ALA A 24 -91.66 106.72 17.52
CA ALA A 24 -90.24 106.87 17.16
C ALA A 24 -89.33 106.00 18.04
N ARG A 25 -89.57 105.95 19.37
CA ARG A 25 -88.83 105.08 20.29
C ARG A 25 -89.03 103.61 19.97
N ARG A 26 -90.28 103.16 19.73
CA ARG A 26 -90.57 101.78 19.32
C ARG A 26 -89.92 101.41 17.99
N ALA A 27 -89.90 102.33 17.03
CA ALA A 27 -89.23 102.13 15.75
C ALA A 27 -87.69 102.07 15.90
N GLU A 28 -87.11 102.86 16.80
CA GLU A 28 -85.68 102.81 17.09
C GLU A 28 -85.29 101.52 17.82
N GLU A 29 -86.07 101.09 18.81
CA GLU A 29 -85.86 99.82 19.52
C GLU A 29 -86.00 98.62 18.57
N ALA A 30 -86.99 98.61 17.68
CA ALA A 30 -87.13 97.58 16.66
C ALA A 30 -85.89 97.51 15.74
N ARG A 31 -85.36 98.66 15.30
CA ARG A 31 -84.13 98.72 14.51
C ARG A 31 -82.91 98.23 15.28
N ARG A 32 -82.81 98.53 16.58
CA ARG A 32 -81.73 98.04 17.44
C ARG A 32 -81.80 96.52 17.60
N GLN A 33 -83.00 95.97 17.83
CA GLN A 33 -83.21 94.52 17.93
C GLN A 33 -82.87 93.81 16.62
N GLU A 34 -83.31 94.32 15.47
CA GLU A 34 -82.99 93.75 14.17
C GLU A 34 -81.47 93.79 13.88
N ALA A 35 -80.81 94.89 14.23
CA ALA A 35 -79.35 95.01 14.09
C ALA A 35 -78.59 94.06 15.03
N GLU A 36 -79.08 93.84 16.26
CA GLU A 36 -78.47 92.93 17.22
C GLU A 36 -78.66 91.46 16.81
N GLU A 37 -79.85 91.08 16.34
CA GLU A 37 -80.09 89.77 15.76
C GLU A 37 -79.24 89.52 14.51
N GLY A 38 -79.09 90.53 13.65
CA GLY A 38 -78.19 90.47 12.49
C GLY A 38 -76.74 90.22 12.91
N ARG A 39 -76.27 90.90 13.96
CA ARG A 39 -74.92 90.67 14.53
C ARG A 39 -74.77 89.27 15.12
N ARG A 40 -75.75 88.77 15.88
CA ARG A 40 -75.72 87.42 16.47
C ARG A 40 -75.67 86.34 15.39
N LYS A 41 -76.50 86.45 14.35
CA LYS A 41 -76.50 85.51 13.20
C LYS A 41 -75.15 85.53 12.46
N ALA A 42 -74.58 86.71 12.23
CA ALA A 42 -73.28 86.83 11.58
C ALA A 42 -72.13 86.26 12.44
N GLU A 43 -72.18 86.44 13.76
CA GLU A 43 -71.19 85.87 14.68
C GLU A 43 -71.32 84.34 14.76
N GLU A 44 -72.54 83.82 14.84
CA GLU A 44 -72.79 82.37 14.85
C GLU A 44 -72.32 81.70 13.55
N ALA A 45 -72.61 82.31 12.39
CA ALA A 45 -72.12 81.82 11.10
C ALA A 45 -70.59 81.77 11.05
N ARG A 46 -69.90 82.81 11.55
CA ARG A 46 -68.43 82.82 11.64
C ARG A 46 -67.87 81.75 12.57
N ARG A 47 -68.55 81.49 13.70
CA ARG A 47 -68.15 80.41 14.64
C ARG A 47 -68.30 79.03 14.00
N GLN A 48 -69.41 78.79 13.30
CA GLN A 48 -69.65 77.53 12.60
C GLN A 48 -68.60 77.28 11.49
N GLU A 49 -68.30 78.31 10.68
CA GLU A 49 -67.28 78.21 9.63
C GLU A 49 -65.88 77.91 10.23
N ALA A 50 -65.52 78.59 11.32
CA ALA A 50 -64.25 78.35 12.01
C ALA A 50 -64.18 76.95 12.63
N GLU A 51 -65.28 76.45 13.21
CA GLU A 51 -65.33 75.11 13.80
C GLU A 51 -65.27 74.02 12.73
N GLU A 52 -65.98 74.18 11.61
CA GLU A 52 -65.86 73.26 10.47
C GLU A 52 -64.46 73.27 9.88
N GLY A 53 -63.83 74.44 9.76
CA GLY A 53 -62.44 74.57 9.35
C GLY A 53 -61.50 73.80 10.28
N ARG A 54 -61.69 73.93 11.60
CA ARG A 54 -60.92 73.19 12.61
C ARG A 54 -61.14 71.69 12.50
N ARG A 55 -62.39 71.22 12.36
CA ARG A 55 -62.71 69.79 12.22
C ARG A 55 -62.08 69.19 10.96
N LYS A 56 -62.14 69.88 9.82
CA LYS A 56 -61.51 69.42 8.57
C LYS A 56 -59.98 69.35 8.70
N ALA A 57 -59.36 70.33 9.37
CA ALA A 57 -57.92 70.32 9.62
C ALA A 57 -57.51 69.18 10.56
N GLU A 58 -58.23 68.98 11.67
CA GLU A 58 -58.00 67.87 12.61
C GLU A 58 -58.17 66.51 11.92
N GLU A 59 -59.19 66.34 11.08
CA GLU A 59 -59.39 65.11 10.32
C GLU A 59 -58.27 64.89 9.30
N GLY A 60 -57.83 65.94 8.60
CA GLY A 60 -56.69 65.88 7.68
C GLY A 60 -55.41 65.42 8.38
N VAL A 61 -55.11 65.97 9.57
CA VAL A 61 -53.96 65.56 10.38
C VAL A 61 -54.10 64.11 10.84
N ARG A 62 -55.29 63.68 11.30
CA ARG A 62 -55.53 62.29 11.71
C ARG A 62 -55.31 61.31 10.56
N ARG A 63 -55.79 61.63 9.35
CA ARG A 63 -55.59 60.78 8.16
C ARG A 63 -54.10 60.67 7.80
N LEU A 64 -53.37 61.78 7.78
CA LEU A 64 -51.92 61.78 7.49
C LEU A 64 -51.13 60.97 8.52
N LEU A 65 -51.48 61.09 9.81
CA LEU A 65 -50.81 60.34 10.86
C LEU A 65 -51.11 58.84 10.79
N ALA A 66 -52.36 58.46 10.48
CA ALA A 66 -52.74 57.07 10.25
C ALA A 66 -52.00 56.48 9.04
N GLU A 67 -51.88 57.23 7.94
CA GLU A 67 -51.15 56.81 6.76
C GLU A 67 -49.64 56.65 7.04
N ALA A 68 -49.04 57.60 7.75
CA ALA A 68 -47.64 57.51 8.15
C ALA A 68 -47.37 56.28 9.02
N LYS A 69 -48.26 55.98 9.98
CA LYS A 69 -48.19 54.79 10.83
C LYS A 69 -48.30 53.51 9.99
N ALA A 70 -49.28 53.42 9.10
CA ALA A 70 -49.46 52.26 8.22
C ALA A 70 -48.24 52.03 7.32
N ARG A 71 -47.62 53.10 6.79
CA ARG A 71 -46.39 53.01 6.00
C ARG A 71 -45.21 52.50 6.83
N ALA A 72 -45.04 52.99 8.06
CA ALA A 72 -43.99 52.54 8.96
C ALA A 72 -44.15 51.06 9.34
N GLU A 73 -45.37 50.63 9.68
CA GLU A 73 -45.67 49.23 9.97
C GLU A 73 -45.39 48.32 8.77
N ASN A 74 -45.78 48.74 7.56
CA ASN A 74 -45.49 47.98 6.34
C ASN A 74 -43.98 47.89 6.05
N GLN A 75 -43.21 48.95 6.31
CA GLN A 75 -41.75 48.90 6.18
C GLN A 75 -41.13 47.93 7.19
N GLN A 76 -41.60 47.93 8.44
CA GLN A 76 -41.13 46.98 9.46
C GLN A 76 -41.44 45.55 9.05
N ARG A 77 -42.69 45.25 8.65
CA ARG A 77 -43.07 43.92 8.17
C ARG A 77 -42.21 43.44 7.00
N LYS A 78 -41.90 44.35 6.06
CA LYS A 78 -41.03 44.02 4.93
C LYS A 78 -39.61 43.65 5.39
N LEU A 79 -39.05 44.39 6.34
CA LEU A 79 -37.72 44.10 6.88
C LEU A 79 -37.70 42.79 7.68
N GLU A 80 -38.75 42.51 8.44
CA GLU A 80 -38.91 41.23 9.16
C GLU A 80 -38.97 40.07 8.17
N LEU A 81 -39.82 40.14 7.15
CA LEU A 81 -39.91 39.13 6.09
C LEU A 81 -38.56 38.94 5.38
N ASP A 82 -37.90 40.01 4.95
CA ASP A 82 -36.57 39.94 4.31
C ASP A 82 -35.53 39.27 5.24
N SER A 83 -35.63 39.49 6.55
CA SER A 83 -34.74 38.88 7.54
C SER A 83 -35.03 37.39 7.74
N GLU A 84 -36.31 37.01 7.78
CA GLU A 84 -36.76 35.62 7.91
C GLU A 84 -36.39 34.82 6.67
N GLU A 85 -36.59 35.38 5.47
CA GLU A 85 -36.19 34.76 4.21
C GLU A 85 -34.69 34.48 4.16
N ARG A 86 -33.87 35.45 4.63
CA ARG A 86 -32.41 35.24 4.74
C ARG A 86 -32.06 34.13 5.72
N GLN A 87 -32.73 34.08 6.88
CA GLN A 87 -32.51 33.01 7.86
C GLN A 87 -32.92 31.65 7.32
N GLN A 88 -34.07 31.56 6.64
CA GLN A 88 -34.53 30.32 6.00
C GLN A 88 -33.55 29.86 4.94
N LYS A 89 -33.06 30.78 4.09
CA LYS A 89 -32.06 30.46 3.07
C LYS A 89 -30.76 29.92 3.70
N LEU A 90 -30.28 30.54 4.78
CA LEU A 90 -29.10 30.06 5.50
C LEU A 90 -29.33 28.67 6.11
N ARG A 91 -30.50 28.41 6.70
CA ARG A 91 -30.86 27.09 7.25
C ARG A 91 -30.92 26.01 6.17
N LEU A 92 -31.55 26.31 5.04
CA LEU A 92 -31.63 25.39 3.90
C LEU A 92 -30.24 25.11 3.32
N GLN A 93 -29.38 26.13 3.26
CA GLN A 93 -28.00 25.95 2.81
C GLN A 93 -27.20 25.07 3.78
N SER A 94 -27.28 25.31 5.10
CA SER A 94 -26.60 24.47 6.08
C SER A 94 -27.11 23.03 6.06
N GLU A 95 -28.43 22.83 5.92
CA GLU A 95 -29.02 21.49 5.82
C GLU A 95 -28.57 20.76 4.55
N ALA A 96 -28.46 21.48 3.42
CA ALA A 96 -27.92 20.92 2.19
C ALA A 96 -26.45 20.52 2.33
N ASP A 97 -25.63 21.38 2.95
CA ASP A 97 -24.20 21.13 3.19
C ASP A 97 -24.00 19.93 4.14
N GLU A 98 -24.83 19.78 5.17
CA GLU A 98 -24.82 18.62 6.07
C GLU A 98 -25.18 17.33 5.33
N LYS A 99 -26.26 17.33 4.54
CA LYS A 99 -26.64 16.17 3.72
C LYS A 99 -25.56 15.79 2.71
N GLU A 100 -24.84 16.77 2.16
CA GLU A 100 -23.73 16.50 1.25
C GLU A 100 -22.54 15.85 1.99
N LYS A 101 -22.20 16.32 3.19
CA LYS A 101 -21.17 15.70 4.03
C LYS A 101 -21.53 14.27 4.40
N ASP A 102 -22.78 14.01 4.77
CA ASP A 102 -23.25 12.66 5.10
C ASP A 102 -23.14 11.71 3.91
N ARG A 103 -23.58 12.14 2.72
CA ARG A 103 -23.41 11.37 1.48
C ARG A 103 -21.94 11.11 1.15
N LYS A 104 -21.06 12.08 1.40
CA LYS A 104 -19.61 11.94 1.17
C LYS A 104 -19.00 10.93 2.14
N LEU A 105 -19.40 10.96 3.40
CA LEU A 105 -18.97 9.99 4.41
C LEU A 105 -19.45 8.58 4.06
N GLU A 106 -20.70 8.43 3.61
CA GLU A 106 -21.24 7.14 3.16
C GLU A 106 -20.46 6.59 1.98
N ARG A 107 -20.18 7.42 0.96
CA ARG A 107 -19.33 7.04 -0.19
C ARG A 107 -17.95 6.59 0.23
N LEU A 108 -17.31 7.33 1.13
CA LEU A 108 -15.98 7.00 1.62
C LEU A 108 -15.99 5.70 2.42
N LYS A 109 -17.02 5.47 3.24
CA LYS A 109 -17.21 4.21 3.96
C LYS A 109 -17.31 3.02 2.98
N ILE A 110 -18.17 3.13 1.97
CA ILE A 110 -18.32 2.10 0.94
C ILE A 110 -16.99 1.83 0.22
N GLU A 111 -16.28 2.88 -0.18
CA GLU A 111 -14.99 2.76 -0.86
C GLU A 111 -13.94 2.07 0.02
N THR A 112 -13.87 2.42 1.31
CA THR A 112 -12.94 1.77 2.24
C THR A 112 -13.27 0.30 2.45
N GLU A 113 -14.56 -0.05 2.59
CA GLU A 113 -15.01 -1.44 2.73
C GLU A 113 -14.76 -2.24 1.44
N GLU A 114 -15.00 -1.66 0.26
CA GLU A 114 -14.74 -2.32 -1.01
C GLU A 114 -13.24 -2.56 -1.23
N ASN A 115 -12.40 -1.58 -0.92
CA ASN A 115 -10.95 -1.71 -1.01
C ASN A 115 -10.41 -2.77 -0.04
N GLN A 116 -10.96 -2.83 1.18
CA GLN A 116 -10.61 -3.88 2.12
C GLN A 116 -11.01 -5.27 1.60
N ARG A 117 -12.23 -5.42 1.08
CA ARG A 117 -12.68 -6.68 0.47
C ARG A 117 -11.80 -7.11 -0.71
N LYS A 118 -11.35 -6.17 -1.55
CA LYS A 118 -10.42 -6.44 -2.66
C LYS A 118 -9.09 -6.99 -2.15
N ARG A 119 -8.50 -6.35 -1.13
CA ARG A 119 -7.25 -6.82 -0.49
C ARG A 119 -7.42 -8.23 0.09
N GLU A 120 -8.47 -8.45 0.88
CA GLU A 120 -8.75 -9.77 1.47
C GLU A 120 -8.94 -10.85 0.40
N HIS A 121 -9.61 -10.52 -0.70
CA HIS A 121 -9.79 -11.46 -1.81
C HIS A 121 -8.47 -11.76 -2.54
N GLU A 122 -7.63 -10.76 -2.73
CA GLU A 122 -6.30 -10.92 -3.32
C GLU A 122 -5.37 -11.75 -2.42
N GLU A 123 -5.37 -11.50 -1.12
CA GLU A 123 -4.63 -12.30 -0.14
C GLU A 123 -5.09 -13.77 -0.14
N LYS A 124 -6.41 -14.01 -0.18
CA LYS A 124 -6.95 -15.38 -0.32
C LYS A 124 -6.50 -16.05 -1.60
N ARG A 125 -6.50 -15.33 -2.73
CA ARG A 125 -6.01 -15.85 -4.01
C ARG A 125 -4.53 -16.21 -3.95
N LEU A 126 -3.70 -15.34 -3.40
CA LEU A 126 -2.25 -15.58 -3.24
C LEU A 126 -1.98 -16.76 -2.29
N THR A 127 -2.75 -16.89 -1.22
CA THR A 127 -2.62 -18.02 -0.29
C THR A 127 -2.90 -19.34 -1.00
N ILE A 128 -4.01 -19.43 -1.75
CA ILE A 128 -4.37 -20.62 -2.53
C ILE A 128 -3.29 -20.92 -3.58
N GLU A 129 -2.83 -19.90 -4.32
CA GLU A 129 -1.79 -20.07 -5.34
C GLU A 129 -0.46 -20.57 -4.74
N ASN A 130 -0.06 -20.06 -3.58
CA ASN A 130 1.13 -20.51 -2.88
C ASN A 130 0.99 -21.97 -2.41
N GLU A 131 -0.15 -22.34 -1.82
CA GLU A 131 -0.42 -23.73 -1.42
C GLU A 131 -0.38 -24.70 -2.61
N GLU A 132 -0.96 -24.32 -3.76
CA GLU A 132 -0.90 -25.14 -4.97
C GLU A 132 0.52 -25.27 -5.51
N ASN A 133 1.29 -24.18 -5.49
CA ASN A 133 2.68 -24.19 -5.93
C ASN A 133 3.57 -25.02 -5.00
N GLU A 134 3.32 -24.99 -3.69
CA GLU A 134 4.02 -25.84 -2.73
C GLU A 134 3.69 -27.32 -2.96
N LYS A 135 2.41 -27.68 -3.14
CA LYS A 135 2.00 -29.04 -3.49
C LYS A 135 2.66 -29.54 -4.78
N LYS A 136 2.81 -28.68 -5.80
CA LYS A 136 3.53 -29.03 -7.04
C LYS A 136 5.01 -29.31 -6.78
N ARG A 137 5.68 -28.46 -5.99
CA ARG A 137 7.09 -28.66 -5.60
C ARG A 137 7.28 -29.93 -4.78
N GLU A 138 6.38 -30.22 -3.84
CA GLU A 138 6.42 -31.46 -3.06
C GLU A 138 6.21 -32.69 -3.92
N HIS A 139 5.24 -32.67 -4.83
CA HIS A 139 5.03 -33.76 -5.78
C HIS A 139 6.28 -34.01 -6.64
N GLU A 140 6.93 -32.95 -7.13
CA GLU A 140 8.18 -33.07 -7.87
C GLU A 140 9.31 -33.67 -7.02
N ARG A 141 9.48 -33.20 -5.77
CA ARG A 141 10.45 -33.78 -4.82
C ARG A 141 10.21 -35.26 -4.59
N LEU A 142 8.95 -35.66 -4.38
CA LEU A 142 8.58 -37.06 -4.19
C LEU A 142 8.89 -37.89 -5.43
N LYS A 143 8.62 -37.35 -6.63
CA LYS A 143 8.97 -38.01 -7.90
C LYS A 143 10.47 -38.28 -8.00
N TYR A 144 11.32 -37.29 -7.72
CA TYR A 144 12.77 -37.47 -7.72
C TYR A 144 13.23 -38.51 -6.69
N VAL A 145 12.66 -38.49 -5.48
CA VAL A 145 13.00 -39.48 -4.44
C VAL A 145 12.59 -40.90 -4.85
N SER A 146 11.41 -41.06 -5.47
CA SER A 146 10.98 -42.37 -5.98
C SER A 146 11.91 -42.88 -7.09
N GLU A 147 12.29 -42.00 -8.02
CA GLU A 147 13.19 -42.37 -9.12
C GLU A 147 14.60 -42.71 -8.60
N ALA A 148 15.09 -41.97 -7.61
CA ALA A 148 16.36 -42.27 -6.95
C ALA A 148 16.34 -43.65 -6.26
N LYS A 149 15.25 -43.99 -5.57
CA LYS A 149 15.06 -45.30 -4.94
C LYS A 149 15.01 -46.44 -5.96
N GLU A 150 14.37 -46.24 -7.12
CA GLU A 150 14.38 -47.25 -8.17
C GLU A 150 15.78 -47.46 -8.76
N ARG A 151 16.49 -46.36 -9.06
CA ARG A 151 17.89 -46.44 -9.51
C ARG A 151 18.81 -47.12 -8.49
N GLU A 152 18.54 -46.95 -7.19
CA GLU A 152 19.28 -47.65 -6.14
C GLU A 152 19.03 -49.16 -6.16
N LYS A 153 17.77 -49.59 -6.29
CA LYS A 153 17.42 -51.01 -6.45
C LYS A 153 18.09 -51.64 -7.68
N ASP A 154 18.12 -50.91 -8.80
CA ASP A 154 18.79 -51.38 -10.01
C ASP A 154 20.30 -51.56 -9.80
N ARG A 155 20.95 -50.61 -9.11
CA ARG A 155 22.37 -50.71 -8.73
C ARG A 155 22.62 -51.86 -7.78
N GLU A 156 21.73 -52.14 -6.83
CA GLU A 156 21.84 -53.31 -5.95
C GLU A 156 21.75 -54.63 -6.73
N LEU A 157 20.81 -54.73 -7.67
CA LEU A 157 20.69 -55.89 -8.55
C LEU A 157 21.97 -56.09 -9.38
N GLU A 158 22.56 -55.01 -9.89
CA GLU A 158 23.83 -55.08 -10.61
C GLU A 158 25.00 -55.52 -9.71
N ARG A 159 25.10 -54.95 -8.50
CA ARG A 159 26.09 -55.38 -7.49
C ARG A 159 25.94 -56.87 -7.17
N PHE A 160 24.71 -57.36 -7.04
CA PHE A 160 24.45 -58.77 -6.80
C PHE A 160 24.89 -59.65 -7.98
N LYS A 161 24.59 -59.25 -9.21
CA LYS A 161 25.07 -59.94 -10.42
C LYS A 161 26.60 -60.01 -10.46
N ILE A 162 27.28 -58.89 -10.21
CA ILE A 162 28.75 -58.84 -10.16
C ILE A 162 29.28 -59.79 -9.08
N GLN A 163 28.75 -59.73 -7.85
CA GLN A 163 29.17 -60.62 -6.77
C GLN A 163 28.97 -62.10 -7.12
N SER A 164 27.87 -62.45 -7.79
CA SER A 164 27.63 -63.83 -8.23
C SER A 164 28.67 -64.29 -9.26
N GLN A 165 29.02 -63.43 -10.22
CA GLN A 165 30.03 -63.73 -11.24
C GLN A 165 31.43 -63.85 -10.61
N GLU A 166 31.75 -62.98 -9.66
CA GLU A 166 32.99 -63.05 -8.88
C GLU A 166 33.09 -64.36 -8.10
N ARG A 167 32.01 -64.81 -7.45
CA ARG A 167 31.98 -66.11 -6.75
C ARG A 167 32.28 -67.26 -7.70
N VAL A 168 31.65 -67.28 -8.88
CA VAL A 168 31.90 -68.29 -9.92
C VAL A 168 33.33 -68.21 -10.43
N ALA A 169 33.88 -67.01 -10.63
CA ALA A 169 35.27 -66.82 -11.06
C ALA A 169 36.25 -67.34 -10.00
N ILE A 170 36.04 -67.01 -8.73
CA ILE A 170 36.84 -67.51 -7.61
C ILE A 170 36.77 -69.04 -7.52
N GLU A 171 35.58 -69.62 -7.69
CA GLU A 171 35.41 -71.08 -7.69
C GLU A 171 36.18 -71.74 -8.84
N LYS A 172 36.09 -71.18 -10.05
CA LYS A 172 36.88 -71.64 -11.21
C LYS A 172 38.38 -71.50 -10.99
N CYS A 173 38.84 -70.43 -10.35
CA CYS A 173 40.24 -70.26 -10.00
C CYS A 173 40.69 -71.32 -8.98
N ARG A 174 39.87 -71.60 -7.96
CA ARG A 174 40.15 -72.65 -6.96
C ARG A 174 40.17 -74.04 -7.57
N SER A 175 39.30 -74.35 -8.53
CA SER A 175 39.33 -75.65 -9.21
C SER A 175 40.57 -75.80 -10.09
N LYS A 176 40.95 -74.77 -10.85
CA LYS A 176 42.22 -74.74 -11.59
C LYS A 176 43.43 -74.88 -10.68
N GLU A 177 43.43 -74.21 -9.53
CA GLU A 177 44.51 -74.32 -8.54
C GLU A 177 44.60 -75.75 -7.96
N LYS A 178 43.46 -76.41 -7.70
CA LYS A 178 43.44 -77.81 -7.28
C LYS A 178 44.03 -78.74 -8.36
N VAL A 179 43.66 -78.56 -9.63
CA VAL A 179 44.21 -79.33 -10.75
C VAL A 179 45.72 -79.10 -10.90
N ALA A 180 46.16 -77.84 -10.85
CA ALA A 180 47.58 -77.51 -10.93
C ALA A 180 48.40 -78.11 -9.76
N LYS A 181 47.82 -78.17 -8.55
CA LYS A 181 48.45 -78.84 -7.41
C LYS A 181 48.51 -80.35 -7.59
N GLU A 182 47.49 -80.96 -8.19
CA GLU A 182 47.46 -82.39 -8.50
C GLU A 182 48.46 -82.77 -9.62
N GLU A 183 48.54 -81.96 -10.68
CA GLU A 183 49.55 -82.12 -11.74
C GLU A 183 50.97 -81.90 -11.21
N ALA A 184 51.19 -80.89 -10.36
CA ALA A 184 52.47 -80.68 -9.71
C ALA A 184 52.84 -81.85 -8.76
N ALA A 185 51.86 -82.49 -8.12
CA ALA A 185 52.08 -83.69 -7.32
C ALA A 185 52.46 -84.89 -8.20
N LYS A 186 51.76 -85.10 -9.33
CA LYS A 186 52.10 -86.14 -10.32
C LYS A 186 53.49 -85.93 -10.92
N ALA A 187 53.84 -84.71 -11.31
CA ALA A 187 55.17 -84.37 -11.82
C ALA A 187 56.28 -84.57 -10.76
N LYS A 188 55.99 -84.32 -9.47
CA LYS A 188 56.92 -84.62 -8.38
C LYS A 188 57.08 -86.13 -8.16
N GLU A 189 56.01 -86.91 -8.29
CA GLU A 189 56.06 -88.37 -8.21
C GLU A 189 56.86 -88.97 -9.38
N GLU A 190 56.64 -88.46 -10.59
CA GLU A 190 57.36 -88.89 -11.79
C GLU A 190 58.84 -88.45 -11.75
N ALA A 191 59.13 -87.26 -11.25
CA ALA A 191 60.51 -86.83 -10.97
C ALA A 191 61.18 -87.66 -9.87
N ALA A 192 60.43 -88.17 -8.89
CA ALA A 192 60.95 -89.10 -7.89
C ALA A 192 61.29 -90.46 -8.52
N LYS A 193 60.42 -91.00 -9.39
CA LYS A 193 60.70 -92.21 -10.18
C LYS A 193 61.92 -92.04 -11.10
N ALA A 194 62.04 -90.91 -11.78
CA ALA A 194 63.21 -90.60 -12.62
C ALA A 194 64.51 -90.47 -11.80
N LYS A 195 64.43 -89.92 -10.58
CA LYS A 195 65.58 -89.88 -9.66
C LYS A 195 65.97 -91.26 -9.16
N GLU A 196 65.01 -92.15 -8.94
CA GLU A 196 65.24 -93.55 -8.55
C GLU A 196 65.90 -94.34 -9.69
N GLU A 197 65.40 -94.18 -10.93
CA GLU A 197 65.97 -94.79 -12.13
C GLU A 197 67.39 -94.26 -12.43
N ALA A 198 67.64 -92.97 -12.18
CA ALA A 198 68.97 -92.38 -12.27
C ALA A 198 69.94 -92.91 -11.18
N ASN A 199 69.41 -93.26 -10.00
CA ASN A 199 70.21 -93.88 -8.95
C ASN A 199 70.58 -95.33 -9.30
N ALA A 200 69.65 -96.10 -9.90
CA ALA A 200 69.93 -97.43 -10.43
C ALA A 200 71.01 -97.40 -11.53
N LYS A 201 71.00 -96.38 -12.41
CA LYS A 201 72.04 -96.18 -13.43
C LYS A 201 73.41 -95.84 -12.83
N LYS A 202 73.47 -95.14 -11.70
CA LYS A 202 74.73 -94.87 -10.97
C LYS A 202 75.30 -96.11 -10.29
N GLU A 203 74.46 -97.03 -9.82
CA GLU A 203 74.92 -98.32 -9.29
C GLU A 203 75.52 -99.22 -10.38
N VAL A 204 74.93 -99.25 -11.57
CA VAL A 204 75.45 -100.00 -12.73
C VAL A 204 76.80 -99.43 -13.23
N ASN A 205 77.00 -98.11 -13.18
CA ASN A 205 78.31 -97.54 -13.51
C ASN A 205 79.38 -97.84 -12.45
N LYS A 206 79.00 -97.94 -11.16
CA LYS A 206 79.92 -98.36 -10.09
C LYS A 206 80.37 -99.82 -10.20
N THR A 207 79.56 -100.70 -10.79
CA THR A 207 79.95 -102.09 -11.08
C THR A 207 80.80 -102.19 -12.35
N LEU A 208 80.63 -101.27 -13.30
CA LEU A 208 81.45 -101.19 -14.52
C LEU A 208 82.87 -100.64 -14.25
N ASP A 209 83.01 -99.65 -13.37
CA ASP A 209 84.31 -99.05 -13.02
C ASP A 209 85.23 -100.02 -12.24
N LYS A 210 84.67 -100.99 -11.51
CA LYS A 210 85.45 -102.04 -10.80
C LYS A 210 86.03 -103.09 -11.75
N LEU A 211 85.51 -103.22 -12.98
CA LEU A 211 85.98 -104.17 -13.98
C LEU A 211 87.10 -103.59 -14.87
N ASN A 212 87.23 -102.26 -14.97
CA ASN A 212 88.20 -101.61 -15.87
C ASN A 212 89.51 -101.15 -15.19
N THR A 213 89.65 -101.31 -13.87
CA THR A 213 90.86 -100.90 -13.12
C THR A 213 91.97 -101.96 -13.00
N ALA A 214 91.91 -103.07 -13.74
CA ALA A 214 92.94 -104.14 -13.69
C ALA A 214 93.78 -104.32 -14.97
N LYS A 215 93.70 -103.43 -15.97
CA LYS A 215 94.63 -103.43 -17.11
C LYS A 215 95.06 -102.02 -17.54
N ASN A 216 96.34 -101.78 -17.32
CA ASN A 216 97.25 -100.81 -17.95
C ASN A 216 97.21 -99.32 -17.54
N PRO A 217 98.39 -98.75 -17.16
CA PRO A 217 98.60 -97.32 -16.96
C PRO A 217 99.10 -96.63 -18.25
N ARG A 218 99.08 -95.29 -18.23
CA ARG A 218 99.68 -94.32 -19.19
C ARG A 218 98.91 -94.03 -20.49
N ALA A 219 98.26 -92.87 -20.51
CA ALA A 219 98.75 -91.74 -21.31
C ALA A 219 98.26 -90.43 -20.69
N ALA A 220 99.20 -89.67 -20.14
CA ALA A 220 99.04 -88.29 -19.71
C ALA A 220 99.70 -87.40 -20.78
N LEU A 221 98.99 -86.37 -21.22
CA LEU A 221 99.46 -85.12 -21.86
C LEU A 221 98.21 -84.21 -21.89
N MET A 222 97.98 -83.30 -20.94
CA MET A 222 98.58 -81.96 -20.78
C MET A 222 98.31 -81.12 -22.05
N VAL A 223 97.62 -79.98 -22.01
CA VAL A 223 98.13 -78.63 -21.65
C VAL A 223 96.93 -77.65 -21.73
N ILE A 224 96.50 -77.00 -20.63
CA ILE A 224 96.69 -75.56 -20.22
C ILE A 224 95.99 -74.56 -21.18
N GLY A 225 95.21 -73.56 -20.76
CA GLY A 225 94.90 -72.91 -19.47
C GLY A 225 93.69 -71.97 -19.70
N GLY A 226 92.92 -71.55 -18.69
CA GLY A 226 93.19 -70.47 -17.73
C GLY A 226 91.81 -69.95 -17.28
N ARG A 227 91.39 -70.23 -16.05
CA ARG A 227 91.30 -69.32 -14.88
C ARG A 227 90.32 -68.14 -14.98
N THR A 228 89.28 -68.26 -14.14
CA THR A 228 88.73 -67.28 -13.17
C THR A 228 88.00 -66.05 -13.74
N ARG A 229 86.88 -65.56 -13.20
CA ARG A 229 86.31 -65.61 -11.84
C ARG A 229 84.94 -64.87 -11.82
N CYS A 230 84.18 -65.09 -10.74
CA CYS A 230 83.20 -64.18 -10.11
C CYS A 230 81.87 -63.97 -10.84
N ASP A 231 80.76 -64.45 -10.25
CA ASP A 231 79.82 -63.66 -9.40
C ASP A 231 78.72 -63.10 -10.34
N ASP A 232 77.40 -63.16 -10.15
CA ASP A 232 76.50 -63.27 -9.00
C ASP A 232 75.22 -63.99 -9.50
N GLY A 233 74.37 -64.57 -8.67
CA GLY A 233 73.36 -63.78 -7.97
C GLY A 233 71.95 -64.15 -8.43
N TYR A 234 71.34 -65.05 -7.67
CA TYR A 234 69.92 -65.34 -7.64
C TYR A 234 69.11 -64.11 -7.14
N ASN A 235 67.94 -63.83 -7.74
CA ASN A 235 66.63 -63.60 -7.09
C ASN A 235 65.73 -62.56 -7.83
N PRO A 236 64.48 -62.90 -8.20
CA PRO A 236 63.47 -61.92 -8.61
C PRO A 236 62.57 -61.53 -7.43
N ALA A 237 62.57 -60.25 -7.06
CA ALA A 237 61.65 -59.71 -6.07
C ALA A 237 61.02 -58.38 -6.53
N GLU A 238 59.68 -58.44 -6.57
CA GLU A 238 58.73 -57.42 -6.10
C GLU A 238 58.42 -56.11 -6.85
N ALA A 239 57.13 -55.76 -6.68
CA ALA A 239 56.48 -54.45 -6.66
C ALA A 239 56.12 -53.83 -8.02
N SER A 240 54.83 -53.73 -8.39
CA SER A 240 53.80 -52.83 -7.83
C SER A 240 54.06 -51.35 -8.12
N ARG A 241 53.18 -50.76 -8.95
CA ARG A 241 52.56 -49.40 -8.90
C ARG A 241 52.04 -49.06 -10.32
N ARG A 242 50.75 -48.77 -10.56
CA ARG A 242 49.95 -47.54 -10.25
C ARG A 242 50.50 -46.24 -10.87
N GLY A 243 49.60 -45.51 -11.54
CA GLY A 243 49.68 -44.07 -11.85
C GLY A 243 49.60 -43.81 -13.35
N VAL A 244 48.44 -43.49 -13.96
CA VAL A 244 47.66 -42.24 -13.90
C VAL A 244 48.49 -41.03 -14.35
N ASN A 245 48.24 -40.61 -15.60
CA ASN A 245 48.56 -39.29 -16.12
C ASN A 245 47.53 -38.28 -15.60
N ILE A 246 47.99 -37.26 -14.87
CA ILE A 246 47.33 -35.95 -14.74
C ILE A 246 48.47 -34.91 -14.70
N PRO A 247 48.61 -34.02 -15.69
CA PRO A 247 49.29 -32.76 -15.50
C PRO A 247 48.34 -31.76 -14.82
N GLN A 248 48.92 -31.06 -13.86
CA GLN A 248 48.36 -30.03 -13.01
C GLN A 248 48.10 -28.75 -13.82
N GLU A 249 46.82 -28.38 -13.98
CA GLU A 249 46.45 -27.06 -14.51
C GLU A 249 46.54 -26.00 -13.40
N ASP A 250 47.35 -24.99 -13.69
CA ASP A 250 47.12 -23.56 -13.49
C ASP A 250 46.09 -23.14 -12.42
N ASN A 251 46.60 -22.87 -11.22
CA ASN A 251 45.99 -21.88 -10.33
C ASN A 251 46.32 -20.48 -10.87
N SER A 252 45.42 -19.96 -11.71
CA SER A 252 45.41 -18.57 -12.13
C SER A 252 44.08 -17.92 -11.75
N LEU A 253 44.20 -16.78 -11.07
CA LEU A 253 43.25 -15.67 -11.00
C LEU A 253 42.10 -15.77 -9.98
N SER A 254 42.47 -15.38 -8.76
CA SER A 254 41.75 -14.39 -7.98
C SER A 254 41.27 -13.22 -8.88
N SER A 255 40.07 -12.70 -8.55
CA SER A 255 39.40 -11.54 -9.15
C SER A 255 38.61 -11.80 -10.44
N GLN A 256 37.51 -12.55 -10.34
CA GLN A 256 36.37 -12.27 -11.22
C GLN A 256 35.63 -11.03 -10.73
N SER A 257 35.84 -9.98 -11.51
CA SER A 257 35.06 -8.76 -11.65
C SER A 257 33.55 -9.04 -11.52
N SER A 258 32.94 -8.52 -10.46
CA SER A 258 31.48 -8.45 -10.36
C SER A 258 30.97 -7.49 -11.43
N LEU A 259 30.08 -8.03 -12.26
CA LEU A 259 29.35 -7.36 -13.33
C LEU A 259 28.89 -5.94 -12.92
N SER A 260 29.36 -4.94 -13.67
CA SER A 260 29.02 -3.52 -13.47
C SER A 260 27.53 -3.18 -13.63
N SER A 261 26.69 -4.15 -14.03
CA SER A 261 25.24 -3.97 -14.16
C SER A 261 24.46 -4.30 -12.88
N GLN A 262 25.07 -4.93 -11.88
CA GLN A 262 24.40 -5.22 -10.60
C GLN A 262 24.62 -4.13 -9.53
N ASN A 263 25.58 -3.23 -9.73
CA ASN A 263 25.91 -2.19 -8.77
C ASN A 263 25.08 -0.90 -8.94
N SER A 264 24.45 -0.69 -10.11
CA SER A 264 23.51 0.43 -10.29
C SER A 264 22.13 0.12 -9.73
N ASP A 265 21.67 -1.13 -9.85
CA ASP A 265 20.31 -1.50 -9.45
C ASP A 265 20.21 -1.86 -7.96
N GLY A 266 21.28 -2.40 -7.37
CA GLY A 266 21.33 -2.68 -5.92
C GLY A 266 21.39 -1.43 -5.05
N ILE A 267 22.00 -0.34 -5.54
CA ILE A 267 22.10 0.93 -4.80
C ILE A 267 20.81 1.76 -4.95
N VAL A 268 20.10 1.65 -6.09
CA VAL A 268 18.88 2.41 -6.36
C VAL A 268 17.61 1.71 -5.85
N SER A 269 17.56 0.38 -5.79
CA SER A 269 16.28 -0.33 -5.60
C SER A 269 15.89 -0.59 -4.13
N THR A 270 16.84 -0.80 -3.22
CA THR A 270 16.51 -1.17 -1.82
C THR A 270 16.75 -0.03 -0.85
N ASN A 271 17.95 0.57 -0.82
CA ASN A 271 18.26 1.61 0.17
C ASN A 271 17.54 2.94 -0.06
N ALA A 272 17.29 3.33 -1.32
CA ALA A 272 16.62 4.61 -1.62
C ALA A 272 15.09 4.51 -1.54
N ARG A 273 14.51 3.34 -1.80
CA ARG A 273 13.05 3.15 -1.84
C ARG A 273 12.44 2.84 -0.47
N GLU A 274 13.20 2.20 0.42
CA GLU A 274 12.76 1.92 1.79
C GLU A 274 12.90 3.15 2.71
N ASN A 275 13.83 4.08 2.43
CA ASN A 275 14.02 5.31 3.21
C ASN A 275 13.32 6.55 2.61
N ALA A 276 12.72 6.46 1.42
CA ALA A 276 12.05 7.59 0.75
C ALA A 276 10.85 8.21 1.51
N PRO A 277 10.00 7.48 2.25
CA PRO A 277 8.87 8.09 2.96
C PRO A 277 9.31 8.92 4.17
N ASP A 278 10.50 8.66 4.72
CA ASP A 278 11.05 9.34 5.90
C ASP A 278 12.12 10.40 5.55
N ASP A 279 12.41 10.63 4.26
CA ASP A 279 13.31 11.69 3.83
C ASP A 279 12.60 13.06 3.84
N PRO A 280 12.94 13.97 4.78
CA PRO A 280 12.28 15.26 4.91
C PRO A 280 12.53 16.20 3.72
N PHE A 281 13.51 15.92 2.85
CA PHE A 281 13.78 16.72 1.65
C PHE A 281 12.97 16.28 0.43
N LEU A 282 12.48 15.03 0.38
CA LEU A 282 11.81 14.49 -0.81
C LEU A 282 10.28 14.62 -0.79
N TYR A 283 9.62 14.56 0.38
CA TYR A 283 8.15 14.43 0.46
C TYR A 283 7.41 15.44 1.35
N ASN A 284 8.06 16.53 1.79
CA ASN A 284 7.49 17.44 2.78
C ASN A 284 7.20 18.86 2.24
N GLU A 285 6.23 18.99 1.32
CA GLU A 285 5.71 20.30 0.87
C GLU A 285 5.25 21.18 2.05
N ALA A 286 4.70 20.58 3.11
CA ALA A 286 4.23 21.29 4.29
C ALA A 286 5.35 21.93 5.15
N GLN A 287 6.55 21.36 5.15
CA GLN A 287 7.72 21.94 5.85
C GLN A 287 8.42 23.02 5.00
N ASN A 288 8.44 22.84 3.67
CA ASN A 288 8.92 23.86 2.73
C ASN A 288 8.05 25.13 2.76
N GLU A 289 6.74 24.99 2.94
CA GLU A 289 5.87 26.13 3.19
C GLU A 289 6.13 26.83 4.52
N ARG A 290 6.47 26.09 5.59
CA ARG A 290 6.81 26.69 6.89
C ARG A 290 8.12 27.49 6.82
N TRP A 291 9.13 27.00 6.12
CA TRP A 291 10.41 27.72 5.94
C TRP A 291 10.27 28.97 5.06
N THR A 292 9.53 28.88 3.96
CA THR A 292 9.25 30.04 3.07
C THR A 292 8.36 31.09 3.74
N ARG A 293 7.43 30.69 4.61
CA ARG A 293 6.57 31.60 5.38
C ARG A 293 7.32 32.30 6.53
N VAL A 294 8.30 31.63 7.15
CA VAL A 294 9.21 32.24 8.14
C VAL A 294 10.17 33.25 7.48
N HIS A 295 10.70 32.95 6.29
CA HIS A 295 11.55 33.89 5.56
C HIS A 295 10.77 35.11 5.04
N LYS A 296 9.53 34.94 4.54
CA LYS A 296 8.66 36.07 4.15
C LYS A 296 8.28 36.99 5.31
N ARG A 297 8.15 36.46 6.54
CA ARG A 297 7.90 37.30 7.73
C ARG A 297 9.13 38.09 8.16
N LYS A 298 10.34 37.52 8.10
CA LYS A 298 11.58 38.22 8.46
C LYS A 298 11.98 39.32 7.46
N VAL A 299 11.68 39.17 6.17
CA VAL A 299 11.98 40.21 5.17
C VAL A 299 11.01 41.40 5.27
N LYS A 300 9.76 41.20 5.73
CA LYS A 300 8.79 42.28 5.94
C LYS A 300 8.97 43.08 7.25
N THR A 301 9.85 42.63 8.14
CA THR A 301 10.16 43.33 9.40
C THR A 301 11.53 44.00 9.38
N ALA A 302 12.23 43.98 8.25
CA ALA A 302 13.55 44.58 8.05
C ALA A 302 13.56 45.68 6.97
N ILE A 303 12.42 46.35 6.77
CA ILE A 303 12.29 47.61 6.01
C ILE A 303 11.71 48.65 6.96
#